data_AF-X8J0V3-F1
#
_entry.id   AF-X8J0V3-F1
#
_cell.length_a   1.000
_cell.length_b   1.000
_cell.length_c   1.000
_cell.angle_alpha   90.00
_cell.angle_beta   90.00
_cell.angle_gamma   90.00
#
_symmetry.space_group_name_H-M   'P 1'
#
loop_
_entity.id
_entity.type
_entity.pdbx_description
1 polymer ?
#
loop_
_entity_poly.entity_id
_entity_poly.type
_entity_poly.pdbx_seq_one_letter_code
_entity_poly.pdbx_strand_id
1 'polypeptide(L)'
;MASYPPNQTILPPDLPPYLKSVHKLEPIVGAPNDDQLIGILSVIRVAQKAIEIPGMGDHILICRLSEYLFDAQMARYRSNHYATTFPESTTYTPPTLPAHFPVLLEPVNGAPSEEELLKVQDAIRLYHQFSNVPTMFDPQVNMELSQYLFDIQMGK
;
A
#
# COMPACT_ATOMS: atom_id res chain seq x y z
N MET A 1 9.07 -22.76 15.61
CA MET A 1 8.24 -21.63 16.07
C MET A 1 9.15 -20.42 16.22
N ALA A 2 9.17 -19.52 15.23
CA ALA A 2 9.93 -18.29 15.32
C ALA A 2 8.93 -17.14 15.42
N SER A 3 8.69 -16.65 16.63
CA SER A 3 8.02 -15.38 16.82
C SER A 3 8.85 -14.30 16.13
N TYR A 4 8.22 -13.47 15.29
CA TYR A 4 8.87 -12.27 14.80
C TYR A 4 9.25 -11.42 16.02
N PRO A 5 10.50 -10.91 16.11
CA PRO A 5 10.91 -10.16 17.28
C PRO A 5 10.02 -8.92 17.39
N PRO A 6 9.40 -8.64 18.55
CA PRO A 6 8.43 -7.56 18.75
C PRO A 6 9.00 -6.13 18.56
N ASN A 7 10.23 -6.00 18.07
CA ASN A 7 11.02 -4.76 18.04
C ASN A 7 11.60 -4.45 16.64
N GLN A 8 11.05 -4.99 15.56
CA GLN A 8 11.53 -4.60 14.23
C GLN A 8 10.98 -3.21 13.88
N THR A 9 11.84 -2.22 14.10
CA THR A 9 11.56 -0.82 13.77
C THR A 9 11.86 -0.57 12.31
N ILE A 10 10.86 -0.16 11.54
CA ILE A 10 10.99 0.21 10.13
C ILE A 10 11.30 1.71 10.08
N LEU A 11 12.43 2.08 9.50
CA LEU A 11 12.90 3.47 9.45
C LEU A 11 12.52 4.13 8.12
N PRO A 12 11.97 5.35 8.14
CA PRO A 12 11.66 6.08 6.91
C PRO A 12 12.94 6.62 6.26
N PRO A 13 12.95 6.81 4.93
CA PRO A 13 14.02 7.52 4.26
C PRO A 13 14.00 9.02 4.59
N ASP A 14 15.15 9.66 4.47
CA ASP A 14 15.26 11.11 4.62
C ASP A 14 14.49 11.85 3.53
N LEU A 15 13.53 12.67 3.94
CA LEU A 15 12.69 13.43 3.01
C LEU A 15 13.20 14.84 2.76
N PRO A 16 13.16 15.33 1.50
CA PRO A 16 13.35 16.73 1.18
C PRO A 16 12.20 17.59 1.75
N PRO A 17 12.40 18.91 1.93
CA PRO A 17 11.43 19.79 2.58
C PRO A 17 10.03 19.75 1.97
N TYR A 18 9.91 19.66 0.65
CA TYR A 18 8.63 19.65 -0.06
C TYR A 18 7.81 18.36 0.18
N LEU A 19 8.45 17.24 0.53
CA LEU A 19 7.76 16.00 0.92
C LEU A 19 7.42 15.99 2.40
N LYS A 20 8.27 16.59 3.26
CA LYS A 20 7.96 16.77 4.69
C LYS A 20 6.71 17.60 4.94
N SER A 21 6.39 18.55 4.05
CA SER A 21 5.14 19.32 4.12
C SER A 21 3.90 18.52 3.72
N VAL A 22 4.05 17.38 3.03
CA VAL A 22 2.92 16.49 2.70
C VAL A 22 2.59 15.63 3.91
N HIS A 23 3.58 14.88 4.39
CA HIS A 23 3.46 14.07 5.59
C HIS A 23 4.85 13.85 6.18
N LYS A 24 4.97 13.94 7.50
CA LYS A 24 6.22 13.62 8.18
C LYS A 24 6.22 12.14 8.49
N LEU A 25 7.00 11.37 7.73
CA LEU A 25 7.17 9.94 7.99
C LEU A 25 7.94 9.72 9.29
N GLU A 26 7.45 8.79 10.10
CA GLU A 26 8.02 8.45 11.41
C GLU A 26 8.35 6.96 11.47
N PRO A 27 9.33 6.53 12.27
CA PRO A 27 9.60 5.11 12.47
C PRO A 27 8.35 4.30 12.85
N ILE A 28 8.14 3.16 12.18
CA ILE A 28 7.05 2.24 12.49
C ILE A 28 7.58 1.17 13.43
N VAL A 29 6.87 0.93 14.54
CA VAL A 29 7.18 -0.14 15.49
C VAL A 29 6.03 -1.14 15.47
N GLY A 30 6.31 -2.38 15.05
CA GLY A 30 5.27 -3.42 14.93
C GLY A 30 4.43 -3.26 13.66
N ALA A 31 3.14 -3.58 13.74
CA ALA A 31 2.22 -3.46 12.61
C ALA A 31 1.81 -2.00 12.39
N PRO A 32 1.88 -1.47 11.15
CA PRO A 32 1.49 -0.10 10.89
C PRO A 32 -0.03 0.09 11.01
N ASN A 33 -0.43 1.27 11.44
CA ASN A 33 -1.83 1.70 11.38
C ASN A 33 -2.18 2.32 10.01
N ASP A 34 -3.47 2.59 9.80
CA ASP A 34 -3.98 3.16 8.55
C ASP A 34 -3.36 4.52 8.24
N ASP A 35 -3.26 5.42 9.22
CA ASP A 35 -2.69 6.76 9.04
C ASP A 35 -1.22 6.71 8.58
N GLN A 36 -0.44 5.78 9.11
CA GLN A 36 0.96 5.57 8.72
C GLN A 36 1.07 5.13 7.26
N LEU A 37 0.26 4.16 6.83
CA LEU A 37 0.25 3.69 5.43
C LEU A 37 -0.27 4.76 4.48
N ILE A 38 -1.33 5.49 4.86
CA ILE A 38 -1.86 6.64 4.11
C ILE A 38 -0.78 7.71 3.94
N GLY A 39 -0.03 8.01 5.00
CA GLY A 39 1.09 8.95 4.99
C GLY A 39 2.16 8.55 3.99
N ILE A 40 2.58 7.28 4.00
CA ILE A 40 3.58 6.74 3.06
C ILE A 40 3.09 6.87 1.61
N LEU A 41 1.87 6.40 1.32
CA LEU A 41 1.28 6.44 -0.02
C LEU A 41 1.13 7.88 -0.52
N SER A 42 0.77 8.81 0.38
CA SER A 42 0.67 10.23 0.06
C SER A 42 2.02 10.83 -0.34
N VAL A 43 3.08 10.51 0.41
CA VAL A 43 4.45 10.96 0.11
C VAL A 43 4.94 10.36 -1.21
N ILE A 44 4.75 9.06 -1.44
CA ILE A 44 5.11 8.39 -2.70
C ILE A 44 4.41 9.06 -3.88
N ARG A 45 3.10 9.33 -3.77
CA ARG A 45 2.33 9.98 -4.83
C ARG A 45 2.89 11.35 -5.20
N VAL A 46 3.24 12.17 -4.21
CA VAL A 46 3.82 13.50 -4.47
C VAL A 46 5.25 13.37 -5.02
N ALA A 47 6.04 12.42 -4.52
CA ALA A 47 7.37 12.14 -5.04
C ALA A 47 7.32 11.71 -6.52
N GLN A 48 6.34 10.88 -6.90
CA GLN A 48 6.14 10.46 -8.29
C GLN A 48 5.80 11.66 -9.20
N LYS A 49 4.91 12.56 -8.76
CA LYS A 49 4.61 13.81 -9.49
C LYS A 49 5.85 14.70 -9.61
N ALA A 50 6.74 14.69 -8.62
CA ALA A 50 7.98 15.47 -8.66
C ALA A 50 9.00 14.96 -9.70
N ILE A 51 8.97 13.67 -10.09
CA ILE A 51 9.79 13.16 -11.21
C ILE A 51 9.48 13.91 -12.51
N GLU A 52 8.22 14.27 -12.73
CA GLU A 52 7.78 14.95 -13.95
C GLU A 52 8.33 16.37 -14.05
N ILE A 53 8.89 16.92 -12.96
CA ILE A 53 9.46 18.26 -12.89
C ILE A 53 10.99 18.16 -13.00
N PRO A 54 11.60 18.70 -14.07
CA PRO A 54 13.05 18.67 -14.26
C PRO A 54 13.81 19.25 -13.05
N GLY A 55 14.74 18.47 -12.50
CA GLY A 55 15.58 18.87 -11.37
C GLY A 55 14.92 18.80 -9.99
N MET A 56 13.68 18.31 -9.88
CA MET A 56 12.96 18.18 -8.60
C MET A 56 12.82 16.74 -8.12
N GLY A 57 12.64 15.78 -9.04
CA GLY A 57 12.46 14.37 -8.72
C GLY A 57 13.76 13.64 -8.41
N ASP A 58 13.66 12.68 -7.49
CA ASP A 58 14.75 11.76 -7.12
C ASP A 58 14.25 10.32 -7.23
N HIS A 59 14.73 9.61 -8.26
CA HIS A 59 14.39 8.20 -8.49
C HIS A 59 14.89 7.29 -7.37
N ILE A 60 16.04 7.60 -6.76
CA ILE A 60 16.60 6.81 -5.66
C ILE A 60 15.71 6.94 -4.43
N LEU A 61 15.21 8.15 -4.15
CA LEU A 61 14.26 8.38 -3.07
C LEU A 61 12.97 7.58 -3.25
N ILE A 62 12.46 7.46 -4.47
CA ILE A 62 11.24 6.68 -4.76
C ILE A 62 11.46 5.20 -4.55
N CYS A 63 12.62 4.66 -4.93
CA CYS A 63 12.97 3.28 -4.60
C CYS A 63 12.96 3.06 -3.07
N ARG A 64 13.61 3.94 -2.30
CA ARG A 64 13.64 3.84 -0.82
C ARG A 64 12.27 4.00 -0.18
N LEU A 65 11.42 4.87 -0.71
CA LEU A 65 10.03 5.01 -0.26
C LEU A 65 9.21 3.76 -0.57
N SER A 66 9.47 3.11 -1.70
CA SER A 66 8.80 1.87 -2.09
C SER A 66 9.24 0.69 -1.22
N GLU A 67 10.53 0.62 -0.88
CA GLU A 67 11.06 -0.33 0.12
C GLU A 67 10.41 -0.10 1.49
N TYR A 68 10.31 1.16 1.93
CA TYR A 68 9.66 1.51 3.19
C TYR A 68 8.17 1.13 3.22
N LEU A 69 7.43 1.36 2.13
CA LEU A 69 6.06 0.90 1.98
C LEU A 69 5.96 -0.63 2.02
N PHE A 70 6.84 -1.33 1.29
CA PHE A 70 6.88 -2.79 1.24
C PHE A 70 7.06 -3.39 2.64
N ASP A 71 8.03 -2.88 3.41
CA ASP A 71 8.28 -3.36 4.77
C ASP A 71 7.08 -3.12 5.69
N ALA A 72 6.43 -1.95 5.57
CA ALA A 72 5.22 -1.63 6.33
C ALA A 72 4.06 -2.58 5.98
N GLN A 73 3.79 -2.77 4.68
CA GLN A 73 2.74 -3.67 4.21
C GLN A 73 3.02 -5.13 4.59
N MET A 74 4.29 -5.56 4.57
CA MET A 74 4.72 -6.88 5.03
C MET A 74 4.49 -7.07 6.53
N ALA A 75 4.78 -6.05 7.34
CA ALA A 75 4.51 -6.09 8.78
C ALA A 75 3.01 -6.22 9.06
N ARG A 76 2.16 -5.49 8.30
CA ARG A 76 0.70 -5.60 8.40
C ARG A 76 0.19 -6.97 7.94
N TYR A 77 0.64 -7.43 6.77
CA TYR A 77 0.30 -8.76 6.24
C TYR A 77 0.61 -9.86 7.26
N ARG A 78 1.83 -9.88 7.79
CA ARG A 78 2.23 -10.87 8.80
C ARG A 78 1.43 -10.76 10.09
N SER A 79 1.03 -9.56 10.50
CA SER A 79 0.18 -9.36 11.67
C SER A 79 -1.24 -9.92 11.44
N ASN A 80 -1.80 -9.70 10.25
CA ASN A 80 -3.16 -10.14 9.90
C ASN A 80 -3.24 -11.64 9.59
N HIS A 81 -2.19 -12.21 9.00
CA HIS A 81 -2.15 -13.59 8.52
C HIS A 81 -1.25 -14.50 9.38
N TYR A 82 -0.84 -14.05 10.58
CA TYR A 82 0.04 -14.78 11.49
C TYR A 82 -0.48 -16.19 11.86
N ALA A 83 -1.78 -16.45 11.69
CA ALA A 83 -2.48 -17.63 12.20
C ALA A 83 -2.98 -18.61 11.12
N THR A 84 -2.87 -18.31 9.81
CA THR A 84 -3.35 -19.23 8.78
C THR A 84 -2.38 -20.39 8.63
N THR A 85 -2.75 -21.53 9.24
CA THR A 85 -1.95 -22.77 9.23
C THR A 85 -1.80 -23.35 7.82
N PHE A 86 -2.66 -22.93 6.88
CA PHE A 86 -2.58 -23.26 5.46
C PHE A 86 -2.91 -22.01 4.61
N PRO A 87 -2.06 -21.64 3.63
CA PRO A 87 -2.33 -20.51 2.75
C PRO A 87 -3.59 -20.70 1.89
N GLU A 88 -3.93 -21.95 1.57
CA GLU A 88 -5.09 -22.32 0.73
C GLU A 88 -6.46 -22.01 1.36
N SER A 89 -6.54 -21.75 2.67
CA SER A 89 -7.80 -21.38 3.35
C SER A 89 -7.91 -19.89 3.66
N THR A 90 -7.04 -19.05 3.09
CA THR A 90 -7.11 -17.59 3.27
C THR A 90 -8.08 -17.00 2.26
N THR A 91 -9.09 -16.29 2.74
CA THR A 91 -9.97 -15.48 1.90
C THR A 91 -9.55 -14.02 2.00
N TYR A 92 -9.13 -13.45 0.89
CA TYR A 92 -8.80 -12.03 0.77
C TYR A 92 -10.06 -11.27 0.35
N THR A 93 -10.64 -10.53 1.30
CA THR A 93 -11.82 -9.69 1.05
C THR A 93 -11.40 -8.32 0.52
N PRO A 94 -11.92 -7.87 -0.63
CA PRO A 94 -11.62 -6.56 -1.18
C PRO A 94 -12.22 -5.45 -0.31
N PRO A 95 -11.65 -4.23 -0.36
CA PRO A 95 -12.23 -3.08 0.32
C PRO A 95 -13.56 -2.65 -0.28
N THR A 96 -14.33 -1.89 0.49
CA THR A 96 -15.60 -1.34 0.00
C THR A 96 -15.32 -0.20 -0.96
N LEU A 97 -15.64 -0.41 -2.24
CA LEU A 97 -15.39 0.58 -3.28
C LEU A 97 -16.51 1.61 -3.36
N PRO A 98 -16.21 2.88 -3.69
CA PRO A 98 -17.23 3.90 -3.87
C PRO A 98 -18.22 3.55 -4.98
N ALA A 99 -19.49 3.95 -4.83
CA ALA A 99 -20.56 3.59 -5.79
C ALA A 99 -20.32 4.09 -7.23
N HIS A 100 -19.48 5.11 -7.42
CA HIS A 100 -19.10 5.63 -8.73
C HIS A 100 -17.93 4.89 -9.38
N PHE A 101 -17.34 3.92 -8.68
CA PHE A 101 -16.20 3.15 -9.15
C PHE A 101 -16.68 1.98 -10.05
N PRO A 102 -16.18 1.86 -11.30
CA PRO A 102 -16.76 0.96 -12.29
C PRO A 102 -16.33 -0.51 -12.15
N VAL A 103 -15.35 -0.81 -11.29
CA VAL A 103 -14.81 -2.17 -11.13
C VAL A 103 -15.36 -2.79 -9.86
N LEU A 104 -15.84 -4.02 -9.99
CA LEU A 104 -16.19 -4.88 -8.87
C LEU A 104 -15.04 -5.84 -8.61
N LEU A 105 -14.49 -5.80 -7.40
CA LEU A 105 -13.51 -6.76 -6.94
C LEU A 105 -14.25 -7.86 -6.17
N GLU A 106 -13.94 -9.11 -6.47
CA GLU A 106 -14.52 -10.27 -5.81
C GLU A 106 -13.53 -10.82 -4.77
N PRO A 107 -14.02 -11.44 -3.68
CA PRO A 107 -13.14 -12.12 -2.73
C PRO A 107 -12.33 -13.23 -3.39
N VAL A 108 -11.01 -13.20 -3.17
CA VAL A 108 -10.09 -14.22 -3.70
C VAL A 108 -9.85 -15.28 -2.62
N ASN A 109 -10.03 -16.55 -2.97
CA ASN A 109 -9.84 -17.68 -2.06
C ASN A 109 -8.57 -18.44 -2.41
N GLY A 110 -7.68 -18.62 -1.43
CA GLY A 110 -6.43 -19.34 -1.63
C GLY A 110 -5.48 -18.61 -2.58
N ALA A 111 -4.80 -19.37 -3.44
CA ALA A 111 -3.81 -18.81 -4.36
C ALA A 111 -4.50 -18.00 -5.48
N PRO A 112 -4.14 -16.72 -5.67
CA PRO A 112 -4.75 -15.88 -6.69
C PRO A 112 -4.40 -16.32 -8.11
N SER A 113 -5.38 -16.26 -8.99
CA SER A 113 -5.16 -16.35 -10.43
C SER A 113 -4.50 -15.07 -10.98
N GLU A 114 -3.85 -15.18 -12.14
CA GLU A 114 -3.28 -14.02 -12.83
C GLU A 114 -4.37 -13.02 -13.25
N GLU A 115 -5.56 -13.50 -13.62
CA GLU A 115 -6.70 -12.65 -13.98
C GLU A 115 -7.21 -11.81 -12.80
N GLU A 116 -7.29 -12.40 -11.60
CA GLU A 116 -7.67 -11.68 -10.38
C GLU A 116 -6.64 -10.60 -10.03
N LEU A 117 -5.35 -10.93 -10.10
CA LEU A 117 -4.27 -9.96 -9.88
C LEU A 117 -4.33 -8.79 -10.87
N LEU A 118 -4.53 -9.09 -12.17
CA LEU A 118 -4.66 -8.07 -13.21
C LEU A 118 -5.86 -7.16 -12.96
N LYS A 119 -7.02 -7.71 -12.56
CA LYS A 119 -8.20 -6.91 -12.20
C LYS A 119 -7.93 -5.96 -11.05
N VAL A 120 -7.24 -6.40 -10.00
CA VAL A 120 -6.90 -5.55 -8.84
C VAL A 120 -5.91 -4.45 -9.24
N GLN A 121 -4.90 -4.78 -10.05
CA GLN A 121 -3.94 -3.79 -10.56
C GLN A 121 -4.62 -2.73 -11.44
N ASP A 122 -5.52 -3.17 -12.32
CA ASP A 122 -6.31 -2.27 -13.17
C ASP A 122 -7.23 -1.37 -12.34
N ALA A 123 -7.86 -1.92 -11.29
CA ALA A 123 -8.65 -1.16 -10.33
C ALA A 123 -7.81 -0.08 -9.64
N ILE A 124 -6.64 -0.42 -9.10
CA ILE A 124 -5.74 0.57 -8.46
C ILE A 124 -5.32 1.65 -9.47
N ARG A 125 -4.98 1.27 -10.71
CA ARG A 125 -4.60 2.21 -11.75
C ARG A 125 -5.74 3.18 -12.06
N LEU A 126 -6.97 2.68 -12.21
CA LEU A 126 -8.16 3.52 -12.42
C LEU A 126 -8.42 4.42 -11.21
N TYR A 127 -8.29 3.89 -9.99
CA TYR A 127 -8.51 4.66 -8.77
C TYR A 127 -7.49 5.81 -8.61
N HIS A 128 -6.24 5.57 -8.96
CA HIS A 128 -5.20 6.59 -9.01
C HIS A 128 -5.50 7.74 -9.99
N GLN A 129 -6.27 7.51 -11.06
CA GLN A 129 -6.67 8.58 -11.98
C GLN A 129 -7.59 9.61 -11.29
N PHE A 130 -8.37 9.20 -10.30
CA PHE A 130 -9.19 10.11 -9.49
C PHE A 130 -8.37 10.99 -8.57
N SER A 131 -7.07 10.73 -8.36
CA SER A 131 -6.21 11.54 -7.47
C SER A 131 -6.08 13.02 -7.88
N ASN A 132 -6.47 13.36 -9.12
CA ASN A 132 -6.51 14.74 -9.62
C ASN A 132 -7.83 15.44 -9.29
N VAL A 133 -8.84 14.72 -8.81
CA VAL A 133 -10.16 15.22 -8.43
C VAL A 133 -10.38 14.90 -6.95
N PRO A 134 -10.09 15.83 -6.02
CA PRO A 134 -10.12 15.55 -4.57
C PRO A 134 -11.45 14.98 -4.06
N THR A 135 -12.58 15.31 -4.68
CA THR A 135 -13.90 14.80 -4.30
C THR A 135 -14.17 13.35 -4.72
N MET A 136 -13.33 12.79 -5.59
CA MET A 136 -13.43 11.41 -6.07
C MET A 136 -12.31 10.51 -5.54
N PHE A 137 -11.36 11.07 -4.77
CA PHE A 137 -10.23 10.32 -4.23
C PHE A 137 -10.29 10.29 -2.70
N ASP A 138 -10.57 9.12 -2.16
CA ASP A 138 -10.43 8.81 -0.75
C ASP A 138 -9.07 8.13 -0.49
N PRO A 139 -8.17 8.74 0.32
CA PRO A 139 -6.90 8.13 0.73
C PRO A 139 -7.06 6.79 1.48
N GLN A 140 -8.14 6.61 2.24
CA GLN A 140 -8.41 5.37 2.97
C GLN A 140 -8.60 4.21 1.99
N VAL A 141 -9.50 4.38 1.02
CA VAL A 141 -9.75 3.37 -0.03
C VAL A 141 -8.49 3.08 -0.83
N ASN A 142 -7.65 4.09 -1.11
CA ASN A 142 -6.38 3.89 -1.80
C ASN A 142 -5.43 2.99 -1.00
N MET A 143 -5.34 3.23 0.30
CA MET A 143 -4.51 2.46 1.22
C MET A 143 -5.02 1.02 1.32
N GLU A 144 -6.33 0.83 1.49
CA GLU A 144 -6.91 -0.50 1.58
C GLU A 144 -6.74 -1.29 0.27
N LEU A 145 -6.90 -0.65 -0.90
CA LEU A 145 -6.63 -1.27 -2.19
C LEU A 145 -5.15 -1.66 -2.34
N SER A 146 -4.24 -0.79 -1.91
CA SER A 146 -2.80 -1.07 -1.95
C SER A 146 -2.42 -2.25 -1.03
N GLN A 147 -2.96 -2.28 0.18
CA GLN A 147 -2.76 -3.41 1.10
C GLN A 147 -3.40 -4.69 0.56
N TYR A 148 -4.60 -4.61 -0.02
CA TYR A 148 -5.29 -5.77 -0.59
C TYR A 148 -4.49 -6.41 -1.73
N LEU A 149 -3.96 -5.62 -2.67
CA LEU A 149 -3.07 -6.14 -3.71
C LEU A 149 -1.83 -6.82 -3.10
N PHE A 150 -1.23 -6.18 -2.09
CA PHE A 150 -0.06 -6.72 -1.41
C PHE A 150 -0.36 -8.07 -0.75
N ASP A 151 -1.46 -8.16 0.00
CA ASP A 151 -1.87 -9.37 0.71
C ASP A 151 -2.10 -10.54 -0.26
N ILE A 152 -2.76 -10.28 -1.38
CA ILE A 152 -2.97 -11.28 -2.44
C ILE A 152 -1.62 -11.72 -3.04
N GLN A 153 -0.72 -10.77 -3.32
CA GLN A 153 0.60 -11.09 -3.89
C GLN A 153 1.47 -11.92 -2.96
N MET A 154 1.37 -11.72 -1.64
CA MET A 154 2.10 -12.50 -0.64
C MET A 154 1.46 -13.86 -0.34
N GLY A 155 0.19 -14.04 -0.71
CA GLY A 155 -0.54 -15.30 -0.59
C GLY A 155 -0.29 -16.29 -1.74
N LYS A 156 0.46 -15.88 -2.77
CA LYS A 156 0.80 -16.70 -3.93
C LYS A 156 1.88 -17.74 -3.64
#